data_AF-D1AUU1-F1
#
_entry.id   AF-D1AUU1-F1
#
_cell.length_a   1.000
_cell.length_b   1.000
_cell.length_c   1.000
_cell.angle_alpha   90.00
_cell.angle_beta   90.00
_cell.angle_gamma   90.00
#
_symmetry.space_group_name_H-M   'P 1'
#
loop_
_entity.id
_entity.type
_entity.pdbx_description
1 polymer ?
#
loop_
_entity_poly.entity_id
_entity_poly.type
_entity_poly.pdbx_seq_one_letter_code
_entity_poly.pdbx_strand_id
1 'polypeptide(L)'
;MYTIGDEFEFDVNDSLEYFICIGEFAYSGIEYLICENEYGIKKVFFYDDEELILVEDEDEEENVLDNFQEESYKNEKEFTWYEENDYNDFEPPFNDENVLEDNYIEEDMELLNDYSDEEDINTFLDDLFDDED
;
A
#
# COMPACT_ATOMS: atom_id res chain seq x y z
N MET A 1 20.23 -15.42 10.30
CA MET A 1 20.00 -14.19 9.53
C MET A 1 19.01 -14.51 8.44
N TYR A 2 17.80 -13.97 8.60
CA TYR A 2 16.75 -13.86 7.60
C TYR A 2 17.11 -12.83 6.54
N THR A 3 16.58 -13.05 5.35
CA THR A 3 16.78 -12.26 4.14
C THR A 3 15.44 -12.00 3.46
N ILE A 4 15.44 -11.17 2.42
CA ILE A 4 14.24 -10.86 1.64
C ILE A 4 13.51 -12.14 1.19
N GLY A 5 12.24 -12.26 1.56
CA GLY A 5 11.36 -13.39 1.27
C GLY A 5 11.31 -14.48 2.35
N ASP A 6 12.13 -14.38 3.39
CA ASP A 6 12.05 -15.30 4.53
C ASP A 6 10.87 -14.95 5.45
N GLU A 7 10.24 -15.98 6.02
CA GLU A 7 9.12 -15.87 6.95
C GLU A 7 9.57 -16.36 8.34
N PHE A 8 9.15 -15.67 9.39
CA PHE A 8 9.48 -16.05 10.77
C PHE A 8 8.42 -15.60 11.78
N GLU A 9 8.44 -16.23 12.94
CA GLU A 9 7.64 -15.85 14.10
C GLU A 9 8.51 -15.02 15.05
N PHE A 10 7.96 -13.94 15.60
CA PHE A 10 8.65 -13.08 16.56
C PHE A 10 7.71 -12.68 17.71
N ASP A 11 8.24 -12.62 18.93
CA ASP A 11 7.48 -12.19 20.10
C ASP A 11 7.51 -10.66 20.18
N VAL A 12 6.33 -10.05 20.04
CA VAL A 12 6.12 -8.61 20.16
C VAL A 12 5.16 -8.39 21.32
N ASN A 13 5.64 -7.79 22.41
CA ASN A 13 4.82 -7.49 23.60
C ASN A 13 4.02 -8.70 24.14
N ASP A 14 4.68 -9.85 24.34
CA ASP A 14 4.06 -11.10 24.80
C ASP A 14 3.02 -11.70 23.82
N SER A 15 3.04 -11.24 22.55
CA SER A 15 2.21 -11.77 21.47
C SER A 15 3.09 -12.27 20.34
N LEU A 16 2.88 -13.53 19.94
CA LEU A 16 3.63 -14.14 18.85
C LEU A 16 3.01 -13.71 17.51
N GLU A 17 3.75 -12.91 16.76
CA GLU A 17 3.36 -12.38 15.45
C GLU A 17 4.19 -13.04 14.32
N TYR A 18 3.57 -13.18 13.15
CA TYR A 18 4.20 -13.71 11.95
C TYR A 18 4.65 -12.57 11.05
N PHE A 19 5.90 -12.62 10.61
CA PHE A 19 6.52 -11.61 9.77
C PHE A 19 7.12 -12.22 8.50
N ILE A 20 7.03 -11.46 7.41
CA ILE A 20 7.67 -11.77 6.13
C ILE A 20 8.67 -10.66 5.81
N CYS A 21 9.91 -11.01 5.52
CA CYS A 21 10.96 -10.04 5.16
C CYS A 21 10.69 -9.48 3.76
N ILE A 22 10.47 -8.19 3.64
CA ILE A 22 10.17 -7.52 2.35
C ILE A 22 11.36 -6.76 1.78
N GLY A 23 12.35 -6.40 2.62
CA GLY A 23 13.47 -5.58 2.20
C GLY A 23 14.63 -5.58 3.19
N GLU A 24 15.80 -5.26 2.68
CA GLU A 24 17.01 -4.98 3.45
C GLU A 24 17.44 -3.55 3.15
N PHE A 25 17.79 -2.78 4.18
CA PHE A 25 18.13 -1.37 4.04
C PHE A 25 19.25 -0.96 5.00
N ALA A 26 20.31 -0.37 4.46
CA ALA A 26 21.43 0.11 5.25
C ALA A 26 21.22 1.59 5.63
N TYR A 27 21.06 1.86 6.92
CA TYR A 27 20.87 3.21 7.45
C TYR A 27 21.82 3.48 8.61
N SER A 28 22.43 4.67 8.65
CA SER A 28 23.34 5.08 9.74
C SER A 28 24.48 4.09 10.08
N GLY A 29 24.86 3.21 9.15
CA GLY A 29 25.90 2.19 9.34
C GLY A 29 25.41 0.87 9.94
N ILE A 30 24.09 0.70 10.10
CA ILE A 30 23.43 -0.54 10.53
C ILE A 30 22.62 -1.09 9.34
N GLU A 31 22.64 -2.41 9.17
CA GLU A 31 21.79 -3.10 8.20
C GLU A 31 20.46 -3.48 8.88
N TYR A 32 19.39 -2.86 8.41
CA TYR A 32 18.04 -3.12 8.88
C TYR A 32 17.31 -4.06 7.91
N LEU A 33 16.37 -4.81 8.47
CA LEU A 33 15.48 -5.73 7.78
C LEU A 33 14.05 -5.21 7.95
N ILE A 34 13.41 -4.86 6.84
CA ILE A 34 12.01 -4.46 6.83
C ILE A 34 11.18 -5.72 6.67
N CYS A 35 10.30 -5.97 7.63
CA CYS A 35 9.38 -7.10 7.60
C CYS A 35 7.93 -6.60 7.70
N GLU A 36 6.99 -7.35 7.14
CA GLU A 36 5.57 -7.04 7.16
C GLU A 36 4.82 -8.17 7.88
N ASN A 37 3.90 -7.82 8.77
CA ASN A 37 3.03 -8.80 9.41
C ASN A 37 1.80 -9.14 8.56
N GLU A 38 1.02 -10.11 9.01
CA GLU A 38 -0.23 -10.55 8.37
C GLU A 38 -1.32 -9.47 8.25
N TYR A 39 -1.19 -8.36 8.98
CA TYR A 39 -2.07 -7.19 8.90
C TYR A 39 -1.55 -6.11 7.93
N GLY A 40 -0.41 -6.33 7.29
CA GLY A 40 0.24 -5.34 6.41
C GLY A 40 1.00 -4.26 7.17
N ILE A 41 1.25 -4.44 8.47
CA ILE A 41 2.03 -3.51 9.29
C ILE A 41 3.50 -3.84 9.10
N LYS A 42 4.27 -2.84 8.68
CA LYS A 42 5.72 -2.96 8.50
C LYS A 42 6.42 -2.68 9.81
N LYS A 43 7.38 -3.54 10.15
CA LYS A 43 8.26 -3.45 11.30
C LYS A 43 9.72 -3.53 10.86
N VAL A 44 10.57 -2.85 11.61
CA VAL A 44 12.00 -2.75 11.34
C VAL A 44 12.77 -3.58 12.35
N PHE A 45 13.64 -4.45 11.85
CA PHE A 45 14.52 -5.27 12.66
C PHE A 45 15.98 -5.01 12.28
N PHE A 46 16.91 -5.37 13.17
CA PHE A 46 18.34 -5.39 12.86
C PHE A 46 19.00 -6.58 13.54
N TYR A 47 20.19 -6.94 13.07
CA TYR A 47 21.01 -7.95 13.74
C TYR A 47 22.02 -7.29 14.66
N ASP A 48 22.01 -7.67 15.93
CA ASP A 48 23.14 -7.47 16.84
C ASP A 48 23.88 -8.80 16.98
N ASP A 49 25.07 -8.87 16.38
CA ASP A 49 25.84 -10.10 16.18
C ASP A 49 25.06 -11.22 15.44
N GLU A 50 24.33 -12.06 16.17
CA GLU A 50 23.54 -13.19 15.65
C GLU A 50 22.06 -13.13 16.10
N GLU A 51 21.69 -12.15 16.92
CA GLU A 51 20.34 -12.00 17.48
C GLU A 51 19.55 -10.98 16.66
N LEU A 52 18.31 -11.33 16.32
CA LEU A 52 17.37 -10.44 15.65
C LEU A 52 16.69 -9.57 16.70
N ILE A 53 16.80 -8.25 16.56
CA ILE A 53 16.23 -7.28 17.49
C ILE A 53 15.23 -6.42 16.73
N LEU A 54 14.04 -6.22 17.33
CA LEU A 54 13.04 -5.27 16.85
C LEU A 54 13.46 -3.85 17.26
N VAL A 55 13.35 -2.90 16.34
CA VAL A 55 13.54 -1.48 16.67
C VAL A 55 12.35 -1.02 17.52
N GLU A 56 12.59 -0.74 18.80
CA GLU A 56 11.56 -0.25 19.74
C GLU A 56 11.39 1.28 19.71
N ASP A 57 12.39 2.00 19.19
CA ASP A 57 12.36 3.45 19.07
C ASP A 57 11.53 3.85 17.82
N GLU A 58 10.36 4.44 18.06
CA GLU A 58 9.42 4.82 16.99
C GLU A 58 10.02 5.84 16.01
N ASP A 59 10.83 6.79 16.50
CA ASP A 59 11.47 7.79 15.64
C ASP A 59 12.50 7.09 14.72
N GLU A 60 13.27 6.14 15.24
CA GLU A 60 14.20 5.35 14.43
C GLU A 60 13.48 4.46 13.41
N GLU A 61 12.43 3.76 13.83
CA GLU A 61 11.58 2.94 12.96
C GLU A 61 11.01 3.76 11.79
N GLU A 62 10.40 4.91 12.08
CA GLU A 62 9.81 5.80 11.07
C GLU A 62 10.87 6.31 10.09
N ASN A 63 12.02 6.77 10.59
CA ASN A 63 13.12 7.23 9.75
C ASN A 63 13.62 6.14 8.80
N VAL A 64 13.77 4.91 9.28
CA VAL A 64 14.23 3.79 8.44
C VAL A 64 13.20 3.47 7.36
N LEU A 65 11.91 3.39 7.72
CA LEU A 65 10.84 3.09 6.78
C LEU A 65 10.67 4.17 5.71
N ASP A 66 10.76 5.45 6.09
CA ASP A 66 10.67 6.57 5.16
C ASP A 66 11.80 6.56 4.14
N ASN A 67 13.03 6.36 4.61
CA ASN A 67 14.18 6.30 3.72
C ASN A 67 14.13 5.06 2.81
N PHE A 68 13.70 3.90 3.33
CA PHE A 68 13.50 2.69 2.53
C PHE A 68 12.47 2.90 1.42
N GLN A 69 11.35 3.57 1.72
CA GLN A 69 10.35 3.92 0.71
C GLN A 69 10.93 4.89 -0.33
N GLU A 70 11.65 5.94 0.10
CA GLU A 70 12.26 6.89 -0.83
C GLU A 70 13.25 6.22 -1.78
N GLU A 71 14.07 5.27 -1.30
CA GLU A 71 14.97 4.49 -2.15
C GLU A 71 14.23 3.57 -3.11
N SER A 72 13.15 2.94 -2.66
CA SER A 72 12.28 2.12 -3.52
C SER A 72 11.72 2.95 -4.67
N TYR A 73 11.23 4.17 -4.39
CA TYR A 73 10.75 5.09 -5.41
C TYR A 73 11.86 5.66 -6.32
N LYS A 74 13.09 5.79 -5.83
CA LYS A 74 14.24 6.20 -6.67
C LYS A 74 14.59 5.13 -7.69
N ASN A 75 14.49 3.86 -7.31
CA ASN A 75 14.77 2.75 -8.20
C ASN A 75 13.67 2.56 -9.26
N GLU A 76 12.41 2.82 -8.92
CA GLU A 76 11.28 2.74 -9.86
C GLU A 76 11.12 3.95 -10.80
N LYS A 77 11.88 5.04 -10.57
CA LYS A 77 11.83 6.26 -11.39
C LYS A 77 12.83 6.29 -12.54
N GLU A 78 13.12 5.15 -13.18
CA GLU A 78 13.43 5.22 -14.62
C GLU A 78 12.12 5.56 -15.34
N PHE A 79 11.76 6.84 -15.36
CA PHE A 79 10.68 7.35 -16.18
C PHE A 79 11.02 7.03 -17.64
N THR A 80 10.51 5.93 -18.17
CA THR A 80 10.26 5.83 -19.60
C THR A 80 9.26 6.93 -19.92
N TRP A 81 9.78 8.07 -20.39
CA TRP A 81 9.00 8.94 -21.25
C TRP A 81 8.46 8.02 -22.33
N TYR A 82 7.16 7.72 -22.29
CA TYR A 82 6.49 7.35 -23.52
C TYR A 82 6.75 8.57 -24.42
N GLU A 83 7.71 8.44 -25.35
CA GLU A 83 7.76 9.38 -26.47
C GLU A 83 6.32 9.46 -26.97
N GLU A 84 5.80 10.67 -26.96
CA GLU A 84 4.50 11.03 -27.50
C GLU A 84 4.46 10.49 -28.92
N ASN A 85 4.00 9.25 -29.07
CA ASN A 85 3.83 8.66 -30.38
C ASN A 85 2.85 9.58 -31.09
N ASP A 86 3.31 10.19 -32.18
CA ASP A 86 2.53 10.98 -33.13
C ASP A 86 1.24 10.22 -33.50
N TYR A 87 0.19 10.36 -32.71
CA TYR A 87 -1.17 9.95 -33.07
C TYR A 87 -1.72 10.98 -34.05
N ASN A 88 -1.13 11.04 -35.25
CA ASN A 88 -1.60 11.88 -36.33
C ASN A 88 -2.09 11.09 -37.56
N ASP A 89 -2.33 9.78 -37.42
CA ASP A 89 -2.93 8.95 -38.47
C ASP A 89 -4.35 8.49 -38.10
N PHE A 90 -5.19 9.44 -37.65
CA PHE A 90 -6.64 9.24 -37.73
C PHE A 90 -7.10 9.67 -39.13
N GLU A 91 -7.00 8.77 -40.10
CA GLU A 91 -7.76 8.91 -41.35
C GLU A 91 -9.26 8.78 -41.01
N PRO A 92 -10.09 9.81 -41.22
CA PRO A 92 -11.52 9.66 -41.03
C PRO A 92 -12.08 8.73 -42.10
N PRO A 93 -12.73 7.61 -41.76
CA PRO A 93 -13.41 6.79 -42.75
C PRO A 93 -14.65 7.56 -43.21
N PHE A 94 -14.52 8.24 -44.35
CA PHE A 94 -15.68 8.81 -45.01
C PHE A 94 -16.56 7.68 -45.57
N ASN A 95 -17.71 7.53 -44.91
CA ASN A 95 -19.03 7.25 -45.48
C ASN A 95 -19.31 5.84 -46.03
N ASP A 96 -20.10 5.06 -45.29
CA ASP A 96 -21.17 4.31 -45.94
C ASP A 96 -22.40 4.20 -45.02
N GLU A 97 -23.56 4.41 -45.61
CA GLU A 97 -24.88 4.42 -44.98
C GLU A 97 -25.19 3.06 -44.36
N ASN A 98 -25.13 2.92 -43.02
CA ASN A 98 -25.82 1.83 -42.33
C ASN A 98 -26.33 2.31 -40.96
N VAL A 99 -27.61 2.66 -40.96
CA VAL A 99 -28.61 2.61 -39.88
C VAL A 99 -28.05 2.22 -38.50
N LEU A 100 -27.87 3.23 -37.63
CA LEU A 100 -27.76 3.03 -36.20
C LEU A 100 -29.15 2.66 -35.67
N GLU A 101 -29.36 1.37 -35.37
CA GLU A 101 -30.42 0.92 -34.50
C GLU A 101 -30.00 1.29 -33.06
N ASP A 102 -30.73 2.22 -32.45
CA ASP A 102 -30.56 2.68 -31.07
C ASP A 102 -30.68 1.49 -30.09
N ASN A 103 -29.56 0.81 -29.83
CA ASN A 103 -29.42 -0.04 -28.66
C ASN A 103 -28.95 0.84 -27.51
N TYR A 104 -29.92 1.47 -26.83
CA TYR A 104 -29.74 1.95 -25.47
C TYR A 104 -29.31 0.76 -24.61
N ILE A 105 -28.04 0.72 -24.24
CA ILE A 105 -27.58 -0.12 -23.12
C ILE A 105 -28.10 0.58 -21.86
N GLU A 106 -29.26 0.12 -21.39
CA GLU A 106 -29.72 0.33 -20.01
C GLU A 106 -28.76 -0.46 -19.10
N GLU A 107 -27.58 0.10 -18.83
CA GLU A 107 -26.68 -0.39 -17.79
C GLU A 107 -27.09 0.27 -16.47
N ASP A 108 -28.07 -0.37 -15.84
CA ASP A 108 -28.26 -0.56 -14.40
C ASP A 108 -27.29 0.21 -13.48
N MET A 109 -27.47 1.53 -13.37
CA MET A 109 -26.77 2.40 -12.42
C MET A 109 -27.48 2.38 -11.05
N GLU A 110 -27.81 1.19 -10.56
CA GLU A 110 -28.48 0.96 -9.25
C GLU A 110 -27.50 0.74 -8.09
N LEU A 111 -26.23 1.13 -8.23
CA LEU A 111 -25.19 0.91 -7.20
C LEU A 111 -24.77 2.16 -6.44
N LEU A 112 -25.57 3.24 -6.48
CA LEU A 112 -25.20 4.51 -5.86
C LEU A 112 -26.30 5.18 -5.02
N ASN A 113 -27.39 4.48 -4.67
CA ASN A 113 -28.53 5.12 -4.01
C ASN A 113 -29.03 4.46 -2.72
N ASP A 114 -28.27 3.52 -2.13
CA ASP A 114 -28.71 2.80 -0.91
C ASP A 114 -27.83 3.04 0.35
N TYR A 115 -26.99 4.09 0.35
CA TYR A 115 -26.25 4.53 1.54
C TYR A 115 -26.57 5.98 1.91
N SER A 116 -27.85 6.34 1.87
CA SER A 116 -28.34 7.61 2.41
C SER A 116 -28.95 7.45 3.81
N ASP A 117 -28.30 6.66 4.68
CA ASP A 117 -28.59 6.66 6.12
C ASP A 117 -27.42 7.35 6.86
N GLU A 118 -27.46 8.68 6.88
CA GLU A 118 -26.55 9.54 7.65
C GLU A 118 -26.80 9.49 9.19
N GLU A 119 -27.63 8.55 9.66
CA GLU A 119 -27.99 8.41 11.08
C GLU A 119 -27.06 7.41 11.83
N ASP A 120 -26.40 6.48 11.13
CA ASP A 120 -25.57 5.45 11.76
C ASP A 120 -24.17 5.96 12.16
N ILE A 121 -23.62 6.93 11.42
CA ILE A 121 -22.29 7.48 11.70
C ILE A 121 -22.30 8.28 13.01
N ASN A 122 -23.38 9.02 13.28
CA ASN A 122 -23.49 9.82 14.50
C ASN A 122 -23.62 8.95 15.76
N THR A 123 -24.30 7.81 15.65
CA THR A 123 -24.44 6.85 16.77
C THR A 123 -23.12 6.11 17.03
N PHE A 124 -22.37 5.78 15.97
CA PHE A 124 -21.03 5.19 16.11
C PHE A 124 -20.01 6.16 16.73
N LEU A 125 -20.09 7.45 16.40
CA LEU A 125 -19.21 8.47 16.98
C LEU A 125 -19.56 8.78 18.44
N ASP A 126 -20.84 8.83 18.80
CA ASP A 126 -21.24 9.03 20.20
C ASP A 126 -20.77 7.85 21.08
N ASP A 127 -20.91 6.59 20.64
CA ASP A 127 -20.41 5.41 21.39
C ASP A 127 -18.87 5.36 21.50
N LEU A 128 -18.13 6.04 20.61
CA LEU A 128 -16.68 6.10 20.62
C LEU A 128 -16.14 7.15 21.61
N PHE A 129 -16.92 8.19 21.92
CA PHE A 129 -16.51 9.30 22.79
C PHE A 129 -17.19 9.30 24.17
N ASP A 130 -18.12 8.39 24.44
CA ASP A 130 -18.86 8.32 25.72
C ASP A 130 -18.20 7.42 26.79
N ASP A 131 -16.96 6.97 26.58
CA ASP A 131 -16.19 6.15 27.56
C ASP A 131 -15.07 6.98 28.24
N GLU A 132 -15.39 8.20 28.70
CA GLU A 132 -14.62 8.92 29.73
C GLU A 132 -15.51 9.32 30.92
N ASP A 133 -15.66 8.41 31.89
CA ASP A 133 -15.69 8.69 33.36
C ASP A 133 -15.50 7.40 34.20
#